data_AF-A0A6C0K6M3-F1
#
_entry.id   AF-A0A6C0K6M3-F1
#
_cell.length_a   1.000
_cell.length_b   1.000
_cell.length_c   1.000
_cell.angle_alpha   90.00
_cell.angle_beta   90.00
_cell.angle_gamma   90.00
#
_symmetry.space_group_name_H-M   'P 1'
#
loop_
_entity.id
_entity.type
_entity.pdbx_description
1 polymer ?
#
loop_
_entity_poly.entity_id
_entity_poly.type
_entity_poly.pdbx_seq_one_letter_code
_entity_poly.pdbx_strand_id
1 'polypeptide(L)'
;MEYLEKSLTIHLYRYEEVVSSLIWSIIQRNYTESVFWALELYDSGMMDGIFQKLQESWLLYAGFGPNCYSVLLQMNDSEIDRDDLVKTLYMWSRVTPDATVAQLLIRGSVTPTNWTVRFPHSSVYQTVEMAIHDCLKRGKALEAWTLSRAMSSKDKWDIIYKQIPNNSYRDSITKTIQSLKISEHVRLATCFVLATIPDIFLKASVIEVKPVTIPSELLTTVSDWDEENSMRKRRCLAIRPEAITYTCERSSLPMKESALIDIQYNLEENLRDSYCWQIILDDYMEHGQWKSDTYKEMFYNTYFSYPSDDIPDEWPSKDKELSHGRGLGKSTEVALRQHVSYMLRNKTCLGAYTCGITPSTGMPPTLQWDDLYANLEGDCSKFLESQLPFTSIAKRFEVV
;
A
#
# COMPACT_ATOMS: atom_id res chain seq x y z
N MET A 1 0.07 15.50 -7.36
CA MET A 1 0.30 14.71 -6.13
C MET A 1 1.61 15.08 -5.45
N GLU A 2 2.68 15.40 -6.18
CA GLU A 2 3.99 15.79 -5.62
C GLU A 2 3.90 16.95 -4.61
N TYR A 3 2.97 17.90 -4.79
CA TYR A 3 2.75 19.01 -3.85
C TYR A 3 2.30 18.58 -2.45
N LEU A 4 1.65 17.42 -2.30
CA LEU A 4 1.13 16.97 -1.01
C LEU A 4 2.17 16.25 -0.14
N GLU A 5 3.32 15.84 -0.71
CA GLU A 5 4.28 14.98 0.00
C GLU A 5 4.89 15.67 1.23
N LYS A 6 5.02 17.00 1.18
CA LYS A 6 5.52 17.82 2.29
C LYS A 6 4.42 18.48 3.11
N SER A 7 3.15 18.31 2.74
CA SER A 7 2.06 18.90 3.50
C SER A 7 1.96 18.28 4.89
N LEU A 8 1.69 19.13 5.87
CA LEU A 8 1.30 18.78 7.22
C LEU A 8 -0.20 18.55 7.28
N THR A 9 -0.61 17.52 8.01
CA THR A 9 -2.00 17.27 8.38
C THR A 9 -2.48 18.27 9.45
N ILE A 10 -3.77 18.23 9.79
CA ILE A 10 -4.38 19.12 10.77
C ILE A 10 -3.76 18.97 12.18
N HIS A 11 -3.21 17.80 12.54
CA HIS A 11 -2.44 17.62 13.77
C HIS A 11 -0.93 17.54 13.53
N LEU A 12 -0.43 18.19 12.47
CA LEU A 12 0.99 18.40 12.21
C LEU A 12 1.80 17.10 12.08
N TYR A 13 1.23 16.11 11.41
CA TYR A 13 2.00 15.00 10.86
C TYR A 13 2.35 15.27 9.41
N ARG A 14 3.49 14.77 8.92
CA ARG A 14 3.76 14.77 7.48
C ARG A 14 2.80 13.81 6.78
N TYR A 15 2.11 14.29 5.75
CA TYR A 15 1.08 13.55 5.02
C TYR A 15 1.58 12.16 4.54
N GLU A 16 2.75 12.11 3.91
CA GLU A 16 3.33 10.85 3.41
C GLU A 16 3.55 9.80 4.51
N GLU A 17 3.85 10.25 5.72
CA GLU A 17 4.08 9.39 6.87
C GLU A 17 2.78 8.86 7.47
N VAL A 18 1.73 9.68 7.48
CA VAL A 18 0.38 9.26 7.90
C VAL A 18 -0.16 8.22 6.94
N VAL A 19 -0.06 8.45 5.62
CA VAL A 19 -0.47 7.47 4.61
C VAL A 19 0.30 6.16 4.75
N SER A 20 1.62 6.24 4.95
CA SER A 20 2.46 5.05 5.18
C SER A 20 2.06 4.29 6.44
N SER A 21 1.75 5.03 7.52
CA SER A 21 1.32 4.47 8.80
C SER A 21 -0.06 3.81 8.72
N LEU A 22 -1.01 4.42 8.01
CA LEU A 22 -2.32 3.85 7.70
C LEU A 22 -2.18 2.52 6.95
N ILE A 23 -1.41 2.51 5.86
CA ILE A 23 -1.19 1.30 5.07
C ILE A 23 -0.58 0.21 5.96
N TRP A 24 0.47 0.55 6.70
CA TRP A 24 1.15 -0.37 7.61
C TRP A 24 0.21 -0.95 8.67
N SER A 25 -0.60 -0.12 9.33
CA SER A 25 -1.52 -0.59 10.37
C SER A 25 -2.58 -1.54 9.82
N ILE A 26 -3.08 -1.30 8.59
CA ILE A 26 -4.00 -2.21 7.90
C ILE A 26 -3.33 -3.56 7.68
N ILE A 27 -2.09 -3.56 7.16
CA ILE A 27 -1.30 -4.78 6.90
C ILE A 27 -1.05 -5.57 8.18
N GLN A 28 -0.75 -4.87 9.28
CA GLN A 28 -0.55 -5.45 10.60
C GLN A 28 -1.86 -5.81 11.31
N ARG A 29 -3.01 -5.55 10.68
CA ARG A 29 -4.36 -5.84 11.20
C ARG A 29 -4.67 -5.09 12.50
N ASN A 30 -4.05 -3.93 12.68
CA ASN A 30 -4.32 -3.04 13.81
C ASN A 30 -5.43 -2.06 13.42
N TYR A 31 -6.69 -2.46 13.64
CA TYR A 31 -7.84 -1.64 13.25
C TYR A 31 -7.91 -0.30 13.99
N THR A 32 -7.52 -0.28 15.27
CA THR A 32 -7.54 0.94 16.10
C THR A 32 -6.60 2.00 15.53
N GLU A 33 -5.36 1.62 15.24
CA GLU A 33 -4.37 2.51 14.64
C GLU A 33 -4.72 2.88 13.18
N SER A 34 -5.32 1.95 12.44
CA SER A 34 -5.78 2.24 11.07
C SER A 34 -6.89 3.29 11.05
N VAL A 35 -7.85 3.20 11.97
CA VAL A 35 -8.92 4.20 12.08
C VAL A 35 -8.34 5.54 12.53
N PHE A 36 -7.42 5.56 13.48
CA PHE A 36 -6.74 6.80 13.89
C PHE A 36 -6.10 7.52 12.69
N TRP A 37 -5.25 6.83 11.93
CA TRP A 37 -4.56 7.48 10.79
C TRP A 37 -5.52 7.90 9.68
N ALA A 38 -6.62 7.16 9.49
CA ALA A 38 -7.62 7.56 8.50
C ALA A 38 -8.46 8.76 8.94
N LEU A 39 -8.79 8.87 10.24
CA LEU A 39 -9.46 10.04 10.80
C LEU A 39 -8.57 11.28 10.69
N GLU A 40 -7.26 11.15 10.92
CA GLU A 40 -6.30 12.23 10.69
C GLU A 40 -6.39 12.77 9.24
N LEU A 41 -6.43 11.87 8.26
CA LEU A 41 -6.49 12.23 6.85
C LEU A 41 -7.87 12.78 6.45
N TYR A 42 -8.94 12.23 7.02
CA TYR A 42 -10.31 12.65 6.79
C TYR A 42 -10.54 14.08 7.31
N ASP A 43 -10.19 14.34 8.56
CA ASP A 43 -10.33 15.66 9.19
C ASP A 43 -9.39 16.71 8.55
N SER A 44 -8.28 16.27 7.96
CA SER A 44 -7.40 17.13 7.16
C SER A 44 -7.96 17.42 5.75
N GLY A 45 -9.06 16.79 5.33
CA GLY A 45 -9.54 16.91 3.94
C GLY A 45 -8.55 16.38 2.91
N MET A 46 -7.70 15.43 3.30
CA MET A 46 -6.60 14.89 2.48
C MET A 46 -6.91 13.49 1.95
N MET A 47 -8.19 13.10 1.84
CA MET A 47 -8.59 11.77 1.35
C MET A 47 -8.36 11.58 -0.16
N ASP A 48 -8.15 12.67 -0.89
CA ASP A 48 -7.90 12.64 -2.34
C ASP A 48 -6.63 11.87 -2.67
N GLY A 49 -6.75 10.86 -3.53
CA GLY A 49 -5.64 9.99 -3.93
C GLY A 49 -5.26 8.92 -2.90
N ILE A 50 -5.77 9.00 -1.67
CA ILE A 50 -5.55 7.94 -0.65
C ILE A 50 -6.25 6.66 -1.08
N PHE A 51 -7.47 6.73 -1.59
CA PHE A 51 -8.18 5.53 -2.07
C PHE A 51 -7.39 4.77 -3.12
N GLN A 52 -6.71 5.47 -4.04
CA GLN A 52 -5.85 4.83 -5.03
C GLN A 52 -4.71 4.05 -4.34
N LYS A 53 -4.01 4.67 -3.38
CA LYS A 53 -2.92 4.03 -2.64
C LYS A 53 -3.41 2.87 -1.76
N LEU A 54 -4.58 3.02 -1.14
CA LEU A 54 -5.24 1.99 -0.36
C LEU A 54 -5.62 0.82 -1.26
N GLN A 55 -6.29 1.06 -2.39
CA GLN A 55 -6.66 0.04 -3.38
C GLN A 55 -5.43 -0.73 -3.88
N GLU A 56 -4.35 -0.04 -4.23
CA GLU A 56 -3.10 -0.66 -4.65
C GLU A 56 -2.49 -1.51 -3.53
N SER A 57 -2.38 -0.95 -2.33
CA SER A 57 -1.88 -1.67 -1.15
C SER A 57 -2.71 -2.89 -0.81
N TRP A 58 -4.04 -2.79 -0.94
CA TRP A 58 -4.96 -3.89 -0.72
C TRP A 58 -4.68 -5.06 -1.66
N LEU A 59 -4.60 -4.79 -2.96
CA LEU A 59 -4.33 -5.81 -3.96
C LEU A 59 -2.96 -6.46 -3.73
N LEU A 60 -1.96 -5.69 -3.33
CA LEU A 60 -0.61 -6.19 -3.06
C LEU A 60 -0.52 -7.04 -1.80
N TYR A 61 -1.32 -6.75 -0.77
CA TYR A 61 -1.01 -7.19 0.60
C TYR A 61 -2.14 -7.89 1.36
N ALA A 62 -3.39 -7.62 1.02
CA ALA A 62 -4.54 -8.35 1.51
C ALA A 62 -5.02 -9.38 0.48
N GLY A 63 -4.88 -9.07 -0.81
CA GLY A 63 -5.06 -9.99 -1.93
C GLY A 63 -6.45 -10.61 -1.96
N PHE A 64 -6.51 -11.92 -2.25
CA PHE A 64 -7.75 -12.61 -2.65
C PHE A 64 -8.34 -13.54 -1.58
N GLY A 65 -8.30 -13.13 -0.32
CA GLY A 65 -8.90 -13.87 0.79
C GLY A 65 -10.45 -13.85 0.80
N PRO A 66 -11.09 -14.58 1.72
CA PRO A 66 -12.51 -14.37 2.03
C PRO A 66 -12.76 -12.89 2.36
N ASN A 67 -13.90 -12.35 1.91
CA ASN A 67 -14.34 -10.96 2.11
C ASN A 67 -13.49 -9.88 1.43
N CYS A 68 -12.61 -10.22 0.49
CA CYS A 68 -11.71 -9.23 -0.12
C CYS A 68 -12.38 -8.29 -1.14
N TYR A 69 -13.38 -8.77 -1.89
CA TYR A 69 -13.94 -8.02 -3.02
C TYR A 69 -15.03 -7.04 -2.62
N SER A 70 -15.82 -7.36 -1.60
CA SER A 70 -16.84 -6.44 -1.10
C SER A 70 -16.22 -5.11 -0.71
N VAL A 71 -15.04 -5.15 -0.11
CA VAL A 71 -14.37 -3.92 0.32
C VAL A 71 -13.72 -3.17 -0.84
N LEU A 72 -13.21 -3.88 -1.86
CA LEU A 72 -12.75 -3.23 -3.08
C LEU A 72 -13.89 -2.48 -3.78
N LEU A 73 -15.10 -3.04 -3.79
CA LEU A 73 -16.28 -2.39 -4.37
C LEU A 73 -16.67 -1.13 -3.61
N GLN A 74 -16.67 -1.16 -2.28
CA GLN A 74 -16.97 0.00 -1.43
C GLN A 74 -15.99 1.17 -1.65
N MET A 75 -14.72 0.87 -1.93
CA MET A 75 -13.69 1.91 -2.15
C MET A 75 -13.66 2.49 -3.56
N ASN A 76 -14.44 1.94 -4.49
CA ASN A 76 -14.51 2.50 -5.83
C ASN A 76 -15.40 3.76 -5.86
N ASP A 77 -16.19 4.00 -4.81
CA ASP A 77 -16.94 5.22 -4.63
C ASP A 77 -15.98 6.33 -4.17
N SER A 78 -15.96 7.44 -4.91
CA SER A 78 -15.07 8.58 -4.65
C SER A 78 -15.43 9.35 -3.39
N GLU A 79 -16.64 9.14 -2.87
CA GLU A 79 -17.16 9.76 -1.68
C GLU A 79 -17.51 8.65 -0.69
N ILE A 80 -16.77 8.59 0.41
CA ILE A 80 -17.08 7.73 1.55
C ILE A 80 -17.31 8.64 2.74
N ASP A 81 -18.42 8.45 3.44
CA ASP A 81 -18.61 9.14 4.70
C ASP A 81 -17.67 8.57 5.78
N ARG A 82 -17.53 9.33 6.86
CA ARG A 82 -16.65 8.98 7.97
C ARG A 82 -16.96 7.63 8.61
N ASP A 83 -18.23 7.30 8.80
CA ASP A 83 -18.65 6.07 9.47
C ASP A 83 -18.38 4.85 8.58
N ASP A 84 -18.63 4.99 7.29
CA ASP A 84 -18.36 3.95 6.30
C ASP A 84 -16.85 3.77 6.09
N LEU A 85 -16.05 4.83 6.19
CA LEU A 85 -14.58 4.73 6.24
C LEU A 85 -14.12 3.89 7.43
N VAL A 86 -14.63 4.17 8.64
CA VAL A 86 -14.30 3.41 9.86
C VAL A 86 -14.69 1.94 9.71
N LYS A 87 -15.91 1.64 9.24
CA LYS A 87 -16.37 0.26 9.00
C LYS A 87 -15.49 -0.45 7.98
N THR A 88 -15.16 0.22 6.89
CA THR A 88 -14.34 -0.29 5.79
C THR A 88 -12.93 -0.67 6.28
N LEU A 89 -12.28 0.20 7.06
CA LEU A 89 -10.95 -0.05 7.61
C LEU A 89 -10.94 -1.16 8.66
N TYR A 90 -11.99 -1.23 9.48
CA TYR A 90 -12.18 -2.34 10.39
C TYR A 90 -12.33 -3.67 9.65
N MET A 91 -13.15 -3.71 8.59
CA MET A 91 -13.28 -4.88 7.72
C MET A 91 -11.93 -5.27 7.10
N TRP A 92 -11.17 -4.30 6.62
CA TRP A 92 -9.85 -4.52 6.03
C TRP A 92 -8.85 -5.16 6.97
N SER A 93 -8.76 -4.63 8.18
CA SER A 93 -7.85 -5.16 9.20
C SER A 93 -8.21 -6.59 9.60
N ARG A 94 -9.43 -7.06 9.31
CA ARG A 94 -9.84 -8.43 9.61
C ARG A 94 -9.50 -9.43 8.52
N VAL A 95 -9.30 -8.99 7.28
CA VAL A 95 -8.99 -9.88 6.16
C VAL A 95 -7.64 -10.56 6.38
N THR A 96 -7.57 -11.83 6.01
CA THR A 96 -6.33 -12.60 6.06
C THR A 96 -5.38 -12.08 4.99
N PRO A 97 -4.15 -11.66 5.34
CA PRO A 97 -3.20 -11.15 4.37
C PRO A 97 -2.80 -12.19 3.31
N ASP A 98 -2.96 -11.82 2.03
CA ASP A 98 -2.48 -12.55 0.86
C ASP A 98 -1.55 -11.64 0.03
N ALA A 99 -0.32 -12.11 -0.18
CA ALA A 99 0.71 -11.38 -0.93
C ALA A 99 0.91 -11.93 -2.34
N THR A 100 -0.07 -12.65 -2.91
CA THR A 100 0.10 -13.34 -4.19
C THR A 100 0.42 -12.38 -5.31
N VAL A 101 -0.29 -11.24 -5.40
CA VAL A 101 -0.05 -10.24 -6.43
C VAL A 101 1.35 -9.64 -6.29
N ALA A 102 1.75 -9.25 -5.08
CA ALA A 102 3.11 -8.76 -4.82
C ALA A 102 4.17 -9.82 -5.21
N GLN A 103 3.96 -11.08 -4.88
CA GLN A 103 4.88 -12.17 -5.25
C GLN A 103 4.94 -12.39 -6.76
N LEU A 104 3.82 -12.30 -7.48
CA LEU A 104 3.82 -12.38 -8.94
C LEU A 104 4.66 -11.27 -9.56
N LEU A 105 4.45 -10.03 -9.10
CA LEU A 105 5.18 -8.87 -9.58
C LEU A 105 6.68 -9.02 -9.29
N ILE A 106 7.07 -9.32 -8.05
CA ILE A 106 8.47 -9.48 -7.66
C ILE A 106 9.12 -10.62 -8.46
N ARG A 107 8.53 -11.81 -8.45
CA ARG A 107 9.10 -12.98 -9.13
C ARG A 107 9.15 -12.80 -10.63
N GLY A 108 8.13 -12.20 -11.22
CA GLY A 108 8.10 -11.87 -12.65
C GLY A 108 9.18 -10.85 -13.02
N SER A 109 9.46 -9.90 -12.14
CA SER A 109 10.48 -8.87 -12.36
C SER A 109 11.90 -9.43 -12.27
N VAL A 110 12.17 -10.31 -11.31
CA VAL A 110 13.51 -10.88 -11.10
C VAL A 110 13.81 -12.12 -11.94
N THR A 111 12.81 -12.69 -12.63
CA THR A 111 13.04 -13.86 -13.50
C THR A 111 13.86 -13.44 -14.74
N PRO A 112 14.95 -14.13 -15.09
CA PRO A 112 15.72 -13.80 -16.29
C PRO A 112 14.87 -13.80 -17.57
N THR A 113 15.20 -12.96 -18.55
CA THR A 113 14.51 -12.90 -19.85
C THR A 113 14.70 -14.19 -20.66
N ASN A 114 15.82 -14.88 -20.47
CA ASN A 114 16.13 -16.19 -21.08
C ASN A 114 15.54 -17.39 -20.31
N TRP A 115 14.71 -17.16 -19.30
CA TRP A 115 14.10 -18.25 -18.53
C TRP A 115 13.13 -19.06 -19.40
N THR A 116 13.39 -20.36 -19.50
CA THR A 116 12.53 -21.32 -20.20
C THR A 116 11.61 -22.02 -19.22
N VAL A 117 10.28 -21.94 -19.44
CA VAL A 117 9.32 -22.69 -18.62
C VAL A 117 9.58 -24.18 -18.72
N ARG A 118 9.63 -24.86 -17.58
CA ARG A 118 9.65 -26.32 -17.52
C ARG A 118 8.28 -26.80 -17.08
N PHE A 119 7.54 -27.40 -17.99
CA PHE A 119 6.30 -28.06 -17.65
C PHE A 119 6.57 -29.52 -17.25
N PRO A 120 5.89 -30.05 -16.21
CA PRO A 120 6.05 -31.45 -15.81
C PRO A 120 5.36 -32.45 -16.77
N HIS A 121 4.96 -32.01 -17.97
CA HIS A 121 4.27 -32.81 -18.96
C HIS A 121 4.89 -32.61 -20.35
N SER A 122 4.58 -33.55 -21.24
CA SER A 122 5.05 -33.57 -22.63
C SER A 122 4.29 -32.64 -23.58
N SER A 123 3.34 -31.83 -23.11
CA SER A 123 2.59 -30.93 -23.98
C SER A 123 3.52 -29.95 -24.69
N VAL A 124 3.42 -29.92 -26.02
CA VAL A 124 4.12 -28.96 -26.88
C VAL A 124 3.15 -27.82 -27.20
N TYR A 125 3.56 -26.59 -26.91
CA TYR A 125 2.78 -25.40 -27.21
C TYR A 125 3.30 -24.76 -28.49
N GLN A 126 2.39 -24.44 -29.42
CA GLN A 126 2.74 -23.76 -30.68
C GLN A 126 2.92 -22.25 -30.48
N THR A 127 2.24 -21.67 -29.49
CA THR A 127 2.29 -20.24 -29.18
C THR A 127 2.41 -20.01 -27.67
N VAL A 128 2.93 -18.85 -27.28
CA VAL A 128 2.99 -18.39 -25.88
C VAL A 128 1.58 -18.28 -25.29
N GLU A 129 0.61 -17.80 -26.07
CA GLU A 129 -0.79 -17.71 -25.68
C GLU A 129 -1.39 -19.07 -25.28
N MET A 130 -1.12 -20.13 -26.05
CA MET A 130 -1.58 -21.49 -25.71
C MET A 130 -1.00 -21.97 -24.37
N ALA A 131 0.29 -21.70 -24.13
CA ALA A 131 0.95 -22.05 -22.89
C ALA A 131 0.36 -21.29 -21.69
N ILE A 132 0.10 -19.98 -21.85
CA ILE A 132 -0.54 -19.16 -20.82
C ILE A 132 -1.94 -19.66 -20.51
N HIS A 133 -2.76 -19.97 -21.51
CA HIS A 133 -4.10 -20.51 -21.29
C HIS A 133 -4.08 -21.85 -20.52
N ASP A 134 -3.14 -22.76 -20.84
CA ASP A 134 -2.97 -23.99 -20.06
C ASP A 134 -2.60 -23.70 -18.60
N CYS A 135 -1.62 -22.82 -18.38
CA CYS A 135 -1.21 -22.38 -17.04
C CYS A 135 -2.42 -21.84 -16.25
N LEU A 136 -3.20 -20.93 -16.85
CA LEU A 136 -4.36 -20.33 -16.19
C LEU A 136 -5.42 -21.38 -15.82
N LYS A 137 -5.74 -22.30 -16.74
CA LYS A 137 -6.68 -23.41 -16.49
C LYS A 137 -6.25 -24.32 -15.33
N ARG A 138 -4.94 -24.46 -15.12
CA ARG A 138 -4.35 -25.29 -14.05
C ARG A 138 -4.06 -24.54 -12.76
N GLY A 139 -4.43 -23.26 -12.69
CA GLY A 139 -4.19 -22.43 -11.52
C GLY A 139 -2.73 -21.98 -11.35
N LYS A 140 -1.92 -22.02 -12.42
CA LYS A 140 -0.49 -21.68 -12.43
C LYS A 140 -0.28 -20.21 -12.80
N ALA A 141 -0.73 -19.31 -11.93
CA ALA A 141 -0.72 -17.86 -12.18
C ALA A 141 0.70 -17.30 -12.38
N LEU A 142 1.70 -17.82 -11.67
CA LEU A 142 3.09 -17.34 -11.77
C LEU A 142 3.71 -17.69 -13.12
N GLU A 143 3.56 -18.93 -13.57
CA GLU A 143 4.05 -19.37 -14.86
C GLU A 143 3.35 -18.62 -16.00
N ALA A 144 2.03 -18.44 -15.90
CA ALA A 144 1.25 -17.62 -16.82
C ALA A 144 1.76 -16.16 -16.87
N TRP A 145 1.97 -15.55 -15.70
CA TRP A 145 2.46 -14.18 -15.58
C TRP A 145 3.85 -14.01 -16.20
N THR A 146 4.79 -14.90 -15.87
CA THR A 146 6.17 -14.86 -16.38
C THR A 146 6.22 -15.06 -17.90
N LEU A 147 5.42 -15.98 -18.44
CA LEU A 147 5.26 -16.17 -19.89
C LEU A 147 4.70 -14.92 -20.57
N SER A 148 3.76 -14.24 -19.92
CA SER A 148 3.09 -13.07 -20.48
C SER A 148 4.01 -11.86 -20.69
N ARG A 149 5.21 -11.83 -20.09
CA ARG A 149 6.16 -10.72 -20.25
C ARG A 149 6.60 -10.50 -21.70
N ALA A 150 6.54 -11.55 -22.53
CA ALA A 150 6.83 -11.46 -23.97
C ALA A 150 5.68 -10.82 -24.78
N MET A 151 4.59 -10.41 -24.13
CA MET A 151 3.37 -9.90 -24.76
C MET A 151 3.11 -8.44 -24.41
N SER A 152 2.40 -7.73 -25.29
CA SER A 152 1.93 -6.37 -25.01
C SER A 152 0.85 -6.38 -23.92
N SER A 153 0.63 -5.25 -23.23
CA SER A 153 -0.46 -5.13 -22.25
C SER A 153 -1.82 -5.45 -22.85
N LYS A 154 -2.06 -5.06 -24.12
CA LYS A 154 -3.29 -5.36 -24.84
C LYS A 154 -3.50 -6.87 -24.99
N ASP A 155 -2.49 -7.60 -25.45
CA ASP A 155 -2.62 -9.05 -25.65
C ASP A 155 -2.80 -9.78 -24.31
N LYS A 156 -2.19 -9.28 -23.22
CA LYS A 156 -2.41 -9.81 -21.86
C LYS A 156 -3.88 -9.68 -21.45
N TRP A 157 -4.49 -8.51 -21.66
CA TRP A 157 -5.91 -8.32 -21.40
C TRP A 157 -6.78 -9.23 -22.25
N ASP A 158 -6.48 -9.37 -23.55
CA ASP A 158 -7.24 -10.24 -24.45
C ASP A 158 -7.22 -11.71 -23.98
N ILE A 159 -6.07 -12.22 -23.50
CA ILE A 159 -5.98 -13.57 -22.91
C ILE A 159 -6.85 -13.70 -21.65
N ILE A 160 -6.79 -12.70 -20.76
CA ILE A 160 -7.59 -12.69 -19.53
C ILE A 160 -9.08 -12.76 -19.88
N TYR A 161 -9.57 -11.95 -20.82
CA TYR A 161 -10.97 -11.96 -21.25
C TYR A 161 -11.38 -13.26 -21.95
N LYS A 162 -10.49 -13.89 -22.72
CA LYS A 162 -10.76 -15.21 -23.30
C LYS A 162 -10.91 -16.30 -22.23
N GLN A 163 -10.23 -16.15 -21.09
CA GLN A 163 -10.26 -17.11 -19.99
C GLN A 163 -11.47 -16.92 -19.06
N ILE A 164 -12.00 -15.70 -18.96
CA ILE A 164 -13.08 -15.33 -18.06
C ILE A 164 -14.41 -15.35 -18.84
N PRO A 165 -15.40 -16.17 -18.44
CA PRO A 165 -16.69 -16.21 -19.15
C PRO A 165 -17.38 -14.83 -19.15
N ASN A 166 -17.84 -14.38 -20.31
CA ASN A 166 -18.58 -13.14 -20.47
C ASN A 166 -19.81 -13.10 -19.55
N ASN A 167 -20.10 -11.93 -18.95
CA ASN A 167 -21.21 -11.71 -18.01
C ASN A 167 -21.16 -12.62 -16.76
N SER A 168 -20.01 -13.22 -16.47
CA SER A 168 -19.80 -13.88 -15.19
C SER A 168 -19.56 -12.86 -14.09
N TYR A 169 -19.70 -13.29 -12.84
CA TYR A 169 -19.33 -12.48 -11.70
C TYR A 169 -17.85 -12.06 -11.74
N ARG A 170 -16.98 -12.94 -12.25
CA ARG A 170 -15.56 -12.70 -12.45
C ARG A 170 -15.29 -11.61 -13.50
N ASP A 171 -16.10 -11.55 -14.55
CA ASP A 171 -16.04 -10.49 -15.57
C ASP A 171 -16.32 -9.11 -14.95
N SER A 172 -17.32 -9.01 -14.07
CA SER A 172 -17.61 -7.76 -13.33
C SER A 172 -16.41 -7.29 -12.50
N ILE A 173 -15.84 -8.18 -11.68
CA ILE A 173 -14.65 -7.85 -10.87
C ILE A 173 -13.46 -7.45 -11.75
N THR A 174 -13.26 -8.14 -12.86
CA THR A 174 -12.17 -7.84 -13.81
C THR A 174 -12.31 -6.42 -14.36
N LYS A 175 -13.53 -6.01 -14.73
CA LYS A 175 -13.82 -4.65 -15.19
C LYS A 175 -13.60 -3.62 -14.08
N THR A 176 -14.01 -3.90 -12.85
CA THR A 176 -13.71 -3.03 -11.70
C THR A 176 -12.22 -2.84 -11.51
N ILE A 177 -11.43 -3.93 -11.50
CA ILE A 177 -9.96 -3.85 -11.37
C ILE A 177 -9.36 -3.04 -12.53
N GLN A 178 -9.84 -3.27 -13.75
CA GLN A 178 -9.40 -2.53 -14.93
C GLN A 178 -9.69 -1.02 -14.81
N SER A 179 -10.81 -0.62 -14.21
CA SER A 179 -11.16 0.80 -14.02
C SER A 179 -10.39 1.49 -12.88
N LEU A 180 -9.73 0.74 -11.99
CA LEU A 180 -8.96 1.35 -10.90
C LEU A 180 -7.83 2.22 -11.47
N LYS A 181 -7.59 3.37 -10.83
CA LYS A 181 -6.54 4.32 -11.22
C LYS A 181 -5.17 3.94 -10.68
N ILE A 182 -4.81 2.66 -10.66
CA ILE A 182 -3.53 2.15 -10.14
C ILE A 182 -2.62 1.65 -11.28
N SER A 183 -1.38 1.26 -10.95
CA SER A 183 -0.42 0.74 -11.94
C SER A 183 -1.02 -0.40 -12.79
N GLU A 184 -0.79 -0.34 -14.12
CA GLU A 184 -1.26 -1.37 -15.04
C GLU A 184 -0.70 -2.76 -14.70
N HIS A 185 0.55 -2.82 -14.23
CA HIS A 185 1.17 -4.08 -13.80
C HIS A 185 0.43 -4.72 -12.64
N VAL A 186 0.03 -3.92 -11.64
CA VAL A 186 -0.77 -4.40 -10.51
C VAL A 186 -2.13 -4.89 -10.97
N ARG A 187 -2.83 -4.14 -11.84
CA ARG A 187 -4.14 -4.55 -12.39
C ARG A 187 -4.04 -5.86 -13.16
N LEU A 188 -3.07 -5.98 -14.07
CA LEU A 188 -2.86 -7.20 -14.85
C LEU A 188 -2.50 -8.38 -13.94
N ALA A 189 -1.50 -8.25 -13.07
CA ALA A 189 -1.09 -9.33 -12.16
C ALA A 189 -2.27 -9.81 -11.30
N THR A 190 -3.07 -8.87 -10.79
CA THR A 190 -4.32 -9.14 -10.07
C THR A 190 -5.29 -9.95 -10.93
N CYS A 191 -5.53 -9.54 -12.17
CA CYS A 191 -6.42 -10.27 -13.08
C CYS A 191 -5.89 -11.66 -13.51
N PHE A 192 -4.57 -11.86 -13.59
CA PHE A 192 -3.98 -13.20 -13.77
C PHE A 192 -4.29 -14.11 -12.59
N VAL A 193 -4.20 -13.60 -11.36
CA VAL A 193 -4.61 -14.37 -10.17
C VAL A 193 -6.11 -14.66 -10.22
N LEU A 194 -6.94 -13.65 -10.50
CA LEU A 194 -8.39 -13.80 -10.59
C LEU A 194 -8.81 -14.85 -11.63
N ALA A 195 -8.11 -14.93 -12.76
CA ALA A 195 -8.34 -15.93 -13.79
C ALA A 195 -8.06 -17.38 -13.30
N THR A 196 -7.24 -17.55 -12.26
CA THR A 196 -6.89 -18.85 -11.67
C THR A 196 -7.70 -19.26 -10.46
N ILE A 197 -8.35 -18.32 -9.77
CA ILE A 197 -9.10 -18.62 -8.54
C ILE A 197 -10.36 -19.44 -8.86
N PRO A 198 -10.66 -20.53 -8.13
CA PRO A 198 -11.92 -21.25 -8.29
C PRO A 198 -13.16 -20.42 -7.89
N ASP A 199 -14.26 -20.57 -8.62
CA ASP A 199 -15.50 -19.79 -8.40
C ASP A 199 -16.08 -19.92 -6.98
N ILE A 200 -15.85 -21.04 -6.29
CA ILE A 200 -16.34 -21.23 -4.92
C ILE A 200 -15.71 -20.22 -3.95
N PHE A 201 -14.43 -19.92 -4.10
CA PHE A 201 -13.74 -18.92 -3.29
C PHE A 201 -14.21 -17.51 -3.65
N LEU A 202 -14.42 -17.26 -4.95
CA LEU A 202 -14.92 -15.99 -5.45
C LEU A 202 -16.35 -15.68 -4.97
N LYS A 203 -17.21 -16.69 -4.82
CA LYS A 203 -18.56 -16.52 -4.28
C LYS A 203 -18.53 -16.31 -2.76
N ALA A 204 -17.69 -17.08 -2.06
CA ALA A 204 -17.55 -16.97 -0.60
C ALA A 204 -17.09 -15.57 -0.16
N SER A 205 -16.24 -14.91 -0.96
CA SER A 205 -15.73 -13.58 -0.66
C SER A 205 -16.73 -12.43 -0.83
N VAL A 206 -17.96 -12.73 -1.24
CA VAL A 206 -19.04 -11.75 -1.49
C VAL A 206 -20.19 -11.95 -0.53
N ILE A 207 -20.51 -13.22 -0.24
CA ILE A 207 -21.69 -13.61 0.53
C ILE A 207 -21.55 -13.23 2.01
N GLU A 208 -20.33 -13.00 2.52
CA GLU A 208 -20.07 -12.83 3.96
C GLU A 208 -19.98 -11.38 4.47
N VAL A 209 -20.54 -10.38 3.77
CA VAL A 209 -20.73 -9.05 4.39
C VAL A 209 -21.95 -9.09 5.31
N LYS A 210 -21.88 -9.87 6.39
CA LYS A 210 -22.77 -9.64 7.52
C LYS A 210 -22.53 -8.20 7.99
N PRO A 211 -23.57 -7.47 8.44
CA PRO A 211 -23.38 -6.17 9.05
C PRO A 211 -22.32 -6.31 10.14
N VAL A 212 -21.23 -5.59 9.96
CA VAL A 212 -20.05 -5.76 10.78
C VAL A 212 -20.28 -4.98 12.06
N THR A 213 -20.46 -5.70 13.16
CA THR A 213 -20.51 -5.08 14.49
C THR A 213 -19.13 -4.53 14.81
N ILE A 214 -19.04 -3.20 14.91
CA ILE A 214 -17.84 -2.51 15.34
C ILE A 214 -17.59 -2.84 16.82
N PRO A 215 -16.38 -3.27 17.21
CA PRO A 215 -16.08 -3.58 18.61
C PRO A 215 -16.13 -2.29 19.45
N SER A 216 -16.54 -2.40 20.70
CA SER A 216 -16.68 -1.25 21.61
C SER A 216 -15.38 -0.47 21.78
N GLU A 217 -14.23 -1.16 21.79
CA GLU A 217 -12.90 -0.53 21.83
C GLU A 217 -12.69 0.47 20.68
N LEU A 218 -13.13 0.11 19.47
CA LEU A 218 -13.00 0.98 18.31
C LEU A 218 -13.98 2.16 18.39
N LEU A 219 -15.20 1.92 18.89
CA LEU A 219 -16.16 3.00 19.15
C LEU A 219 -15.63 3.98 20.19
N THR A 220 -15.00 3.49 21.26
CA THR A 220 -14.32 4.34 22.25
C THR A 220 -13.21 5.15 21.59
N THR A 221 -12.40 4.55 20.73
CA THR A 221 -11.33 5.27 20.01
C THR A 221 -11.89 6.41 19.15
N VAL A 222 -13.01 6.18 18.45
CA VAL A 222 -13.68 7.24 17.65
C VAL A 222 -14.27 8.32 18.56
N SER A 223 -14.88 7.94 19.68
CA SER A 223 -15.40 8.90 20.68
C SER A 223 -14.29 9.75 21.28
N ASP A 224 -13.18 9.13 21.68
CA ASP A 224 -12.01 9.81 22.25
C ASP A 224 -11.42 10.80 21.23
N TRP A 225 -11.39 10.43 19.94
CA TRP A 225 -10.99 11.34 18.87
C TRP A 225 -11.92 12.55 18.77
N ASP A 226 -13.24 12.34 18.82
CA ASP A 226 -14.26 13.40 18.68
C ASP A 226 -14.28 14.36 19.87
N GLU A 227 -14.08 13.84 21.08
CA GLU A 227 -14.14 14.60 22.32
C GLU A 227 -12.86 15.41 22.57
N GLU A 228 -11.71 14.93 22.09
CA GLU A 228 -10.45 15.65 22.25
C GLU A 228 -10.40 16.87 21.35
N ASN A 229 -10.03 18.04 21.88
CA ASN A 229 -9.92 19.28 21.11
C ASN A 229 -8.49 19.83 21.09
N SER A 230 -7.58 19.32 21.94
CA SER A 230 -6.18 19.71 21.93
C SER A 230 -5.44 19.02 20.79
N MET A 231 -4.77 19.83 19.97
CA MET A 231 -3.93 19.35 18.89
C MET A 231 -2.85 18.40 19.38
N ARG A 232 -2.11 18.76 20.44
CA ARG A 232 -1.07 17.90 20.99
C ARG A 232 -1.59 16.60 21.57
N LYS A 233 -2.78 16.59 22.17
CA LYS A 233 -3.36 15.36 22.70
C LYS A 233 -3.88 14.44 21.60
N ARG A 234 -4.40 14.99 20.50
CA ARG A 234 -4.76 14.21 19.31
C ARG A 234 -3.54 13.58 18.63
N ARG A 235 -2.35 14.13 18.83
CA ARG A 235 -1.07 13.51 18.40
C ARG A 235 -0.64 12.36 19.31
N CYS A 236 -1.53 11.39 19.58
CA CYS A 236 -1.27 10.35 20.57
C CYS A 236 -0.48 9.14 20.01
N LEU A 237 -0.41 8.98 18.68
CA LEU A 237 0.35 7.90 18.05
C LEU A 237 1.66 8.42 17.43
N ALA A 238 2.76 7.73 17.74
CA ALA A 238 4.04 7.98 17.11
C ALA A 238 4.12 7.27 15.76
N ILE A 239 4.74 7.93 14.78
CA ILE A 239 5.02 7.28 13.49
C ILE A 239 6.05 6.16 13.69
N ARG A 240 5.68 4.94 13.28
CA ARG A 240 6.55 3.77 13.43
C ARG A 240 7.66 3.76 12.37
N PRO A 241 8.94 3.54 12.74
CA PRO A 241 10.03 3.41 11.78
C PRO A 241 9.78 2.36 10.69
N GLU A 242 9.10 1.26 11.02
CA GLU A 242 8.77 0.19 10.09
C GLU A 242 7.76 0.64 9.04
N ALA A 243 6.79 1.47 9.43
CA ALA A 243 5.73 1.95 8.53
C ALA A 243 6.29 2.86 7.44
N ILE A 244 7.27 3.70 7.80
CA ILE A 244 7.84 4.68 6.89
C ILE A 244 9.07 4.18 6.13
N THR A 245 9.57 2.98 6.45
CA THR A 245 10.77 2.45 5.81
C THR A 245 10.55 2.35 4.30
N TYR A 246 11.38 3.06 3.53
CA TYR A 246 11.37 3.21 2.06
C TYR A 246 10.23 4.04 1.45
N THR A 247 9.19 4.37 2.22
CA THR A 247 7.98 4.96 1.64
C THR A 247 7.93 6.49 1.73
N CYS A 248 8.81 7.10 2.51
CA CYS A 248 8.83 8.54 2.74
C CYS A 248 10.24 9.14 2.76
N GLU A 249 10.34 10.47 2.69
CA GLU A 249 11.61 11.20 2.72
C GLU A 249 12.41 10.89 3.99
N ARG A 250 11.76 10.85 5.16
CA ARG A 250 12.42 10.57 6.46
C ARG A 250 13.15 9.23 6.49
N SER A 251 12.73 8.27 5.68
CA SER A 251 13.41 6.98 5.57
C SER A 251 14.83 7.10 5.00
N SER A 252 15.06 8.10 4.15
CA SER A 252 16.33 8.37 3.48
C SER A 252 17.24 9.34 4.25
N LEU A 253 16.68 10.11 5.18
CA LEU A 253 17.45 11.05 6.00
C LEU A 253 18.51 10.33 6.84
N PRO A 254 19.73 10.88 6.98
CA PRO A 254 20.74 10.39 7.91
C PRO A 254 20.22 10.32 9.36
N MET A 255 20.70 9.36 10.16
CA MET A 255 20.28 9.19 11.57
C MET A 255 20.56 10.41 12.47
N LYS A 256 21.49 11.28 12.06
CA LYS A 256 21.85 12.51 12.77
C LYS A 256 20.95 13.68 12.41
N GLU A 257 20.24 13.59 11.30
CA GLU A 257 19.29 14.59 10.83
C GLU A 257 17.89 14.25 11.32
N SER A 258 17.04 15.27 11.40
CA SER A 258 15.69 15.13 11.91
C SER A 258 14.73 16.05 11.19
N ALA A 259 13.53 15.54 10.98
CA ALA A 259 12.39 16.28 10.48
C ALA A 259 11.87 17.33 11.49
N LEU A 260 12.41 17.36 12.72
CA LEU A 260 12.00 18.32 13.76
C LEU A 260 12.12 19.78 13.31
N ILE A 261 13.02 20.07 12.35
CA ILE A 261 13.20 21.41 11.79
C ILE A 261 11.90 21.99 11.21
N ASP A 262 11.03 21.13 10.70
CA ASP A 262 9.77 21.53 10.07
C ASP A 262 8.82 22.22 11.04
N ILE A 263 8.79 21.76 12.30
CA ILE A 263 8.00 22.36 13.36
C ILE A 263 8.80 23.40 14.11
N GLN A 264 10.06 23.12 14.45
CA GLN A 264 10.80 23.97 15.39
C GLN A 264 11.22 25.32 14.79
N TYR A 265 11.51 25.37 13.50
CA TYR A 265 12.03 26.57 12.85
C TYR A 265 11.20 27.02 11.66
N ASN A 266 10.53 26.07 10.98
CA ASN A 266 9.85 26.33 9.72
C ASN A 266 8.32 26.12 9.81
N LEU A 267 7.71 26.23 11.00
CA LEU A 267 6.29 25.93 11.18
C LEU A 267 5.42 26.78 10.25
N GLU A 268 5.54 28.10 10.27
CA GLU A 268 4.71 28.97 9.44
C GLU A 268 4.85 28.68 7.93
N GLU A 269 6.06 28.39 7.46
CA GLU A 269 6.32 28.04 6.05
C GLU A 269 5.62 26.72 5.70
N ASN A 270 5.81 25.69 6.52
CA ASN A 270 5.20 24.39 6.28
C ASN A 270 3.67 24.44 6.39
N LEU A 271 3.10 25.23 7.30
CA LEU A 271 1.65 25.46 7.36
C LEU A 271 1.14 26.10 6.05
N ARG A 272 1.87 27.09 5.51
CA ARG A 272 1.51 27.73 4.23
C ARG A 272 1.64 26.79 3.05
N ASP A 273 2.52 25.80 3.09
CA ASP A 273 2.67 24.79 2.03
C ASP A 273 1.71 23.59 2.19
N SER A 274 0.94 23.56 3.28
CA SER A 274 0.05 22.46 3.61
C SER A 274 -1.37 22.72 3.11
N TYR A 275 -1.91 21.78 2.32
CA TYR A 275 -3.24 21.93 1.72
C TYR A 275 -4.35 22.27 2.73
N CYS A 276 -4.44 21.55 3.86
CA CYS A 276 -5.50 21.78 4.84
C CYS A 276 -5.33 23.12 5.57
N TRP A 277 -4.09 23.50 5.86
CA TRP A 277 -3.76 24.72 6.57
C TRP A 277 -3.86 25.95 5.68
N GLN A 278 -3.63 25.86 4.37
CA GLN A 278 -3.88 26.95 3.43
C GLN A 278 -5.33 27.43 3.51
N ILE A 279 -6.29 26.50 3.50
CA ILE A 279 -7.72 26.83 3.60
C ILE A 279 -8.00 27.61 4.88
N ILE A 280 -7.38 27.20 6.00
CA ILE A 280 -7.51 27.90 7.28
C ILE A 280 -6.82 29.27 7.23
N LEU A 281 -5.60 29.33 6.70
CA LEU A 281 -4.75 30.52 6.69
C LEU A 281 -5.30 31.61 5.77
N ASP A 282 -6.05 31.29 4.72
CA ASP A 282 -6.69 32.26 3.82
C ASP A 282 -7.63 33.22 4.57
N ASP A 283 -8.23 32.78 5.69
CA ASP A 283 -9.04 33.64 6.56
C ASP A 283 -8.19 34.66 7.34
N TYR A 284 -6.91 34.38 7.59
CA TYR A 284 -6.00 35.19 8.42
C TYR A 284 -4.92 35.92 7.61
N MET A 285 -4.65 35.48 6.39
CA MET A 285 -3.56 35.95 5.54
C MET A 285 -4.07 36.53 4.21
N GLU A 286 -3.30 37.45 3.64
CA GLU A 286 -3.53 38.02 2.30
C GLU A 286 -2.21 38.01 1.54
N HIS A 287 -2.20 37.45 0.33
CA HIS A 287 -0.99 37.30 -0.50
C HIS A 287 0.22 36.67 0.23
N GLY A 288 -0.05 35.68 1.11
CA GLY A 288 0.98 34.99 1.87
C GLY A 288 1.60 35.82 3.00
N GLN A 289 0.98 36.91 3.42
CA GLN A 289 1.35 37.70 4.59
C GLN A 289 0.19 37.79 5.58
N TRP A 290 0.48 37.91 6.87
CA TRP A 290 -0.55 38.13 7.89
C TRP A 290 -1.29 39.45 7.61
N LYS A 291 -2.63 39.44 7.66
CA LYS A 291 -3.43 40.67 7.45
C LYS A 291 -3.08 41.76 8.46
N SER A 292 -2.78 41.35 9.70
CA SER A 292 -2.20 42.18 10.76
C SER A 292 -1.66 41.29 11.89
N ASP A 293 -0.94 41.89 12.85
CA ASP A 293 -0.50 41.19 14.07
C ASP A 293 -1.69 40.63 14.87
N THR A 294 -2.83 41.33 14.88
CA THR A 294 -4.06 40.85 15.54
C THR A 294 -4.59 39.58 14.88
N TYR A 295 -4.58 39.47 13.54
CA TYR A 295 -5.00 38.24 12.86
C TYR A 295 -4.05 37.09 13.14
N LYS A 296 -2.73 37.37 13.22
CA LYS A 296 -1.75 36.37 13.65
C LYS A 296 -2.07 35.88 15.06
N GLU A 297 -2.24 36.76 16.03
CA GLU A 297 -2.63 36.39 17.40
C GLU A 297 -3.96 35.62 17.45
N MET A 298 -4.96 36.02 16.67
CA MET A 298 -6.24 35.31 16.58
C MET A 298 -6.07 33.89 16.04
N PHE A 299 -5.24 33.69 15.02
CA PHE A 299 -4.94 32.36 14.49
C PHE A 299 -4.30 31.48 15.55
N TYR A 300 -3.21 31.97 16.18
CA TYR A 300 -2.55 31.22 17.25
C TYR A 300 -3.47 30.97 18.44
N ASN A 301 -4.32 31.93 18.80
CA ASN A 301 -5.30 31.76 19.86
C ASN A 301 -6.37 30.71 19.51
N THR A 302 -6.77 30.62 18.25
CA THR A 302 -7.82 29.69 17.83
C THR A 302 -7.32 28.26 17.72
N TYR A 303 -6.13 28.06 17.15
CA TYR A 303 -5.64 26.71 16.79
C TYR A 303 -4.53 26.19 17.73
N PHE A 304 -3.86 27.07 18.48
CA PHE A 304 -2.73 26.69 19.35
C PHE A 304 -2.88 27.17 20.80
N SER A 305 -3.96 27.86 21.19
CA SER A 305 -4.11 28.34 22.57
C SER A 305 -5.17 27.61 23.40
N TYR A 306 -4.95 27.69 24.72
CA TYR A 306 -5.77 27.34 25.88
C TYR A 306 -6.66 26.08 25.81
N PRO A 307 -6.53 25.14 26.78
CA PRO A 307 -5.96 25.34 28.11
C PRO A 307 -4.45 25.13 28.29
N SER A 308 -3.68 24.79 27.26
CA SER A 308 -2.34 24.21 27.47
C SER A 308 -1.14 24.89 26.80
N ASP A 309 -1.24 26.14 26.33
CA ASP A 309 -0.17 26.81 25.56
C ASP A 309 0.41 25.84 24.50
N ASP A 310 -0.45 25.42 23.57
CA ASP A 310 -0.21 24.27 22.70
C ASP A 310 0.58 24.64 21.45
N ILE A 311 1.61 25.48 21.62
CA ILE A 311 2.40 26.03 20.52
C ILE A 311 3.43 24.97 20.06
N PRO A 312 3.38 24.52 18.79
CA PRO A 312 4.15 23.36 18.34
C PRO A 312 5.67 23.48 18.44
N ASP A 313 6.21 24.67 18.22
CA ASP A 313 7.64 24.97 18.32
C ASP A 313 8.14 25.06 19.78
N GLU A 314 7.23 25.23 20.76
CA GLU A 314 7.51 25.21 22.19
C GLU A 314 7.34 23.82 22.83
N TRP A 315 6.76 22.85 22.09
CA TRP A 315 6.57 21.50 22.61
C TRP A 315 7.88 20.83 23.06
N PRO A 316 7.83 19.97 24.10
CA PRO A 316 8.96 19.12 24.46
C PRO A 316 9.43 18.28 23.28
N SER A 317 10.74 18.03 23.18
CA SER A 317 11.32 17.23 22.09
C SER A 317 10.63 15.87 21.90
N LYS A 318 10.25 15.21 23.01
CA LYS A 318 9.54 13.93 22.98
C LYS A 318 8.20 14.01 22.24
N ASP A 319 7.48 15.11 22.39
CA ASP A 319 6.17 15.28 21.76
C ASP A 319 6.32 15.67 20.29
N LYS A 320 7.33 16.47 19.95
CA LYS A 320 7.66 16.75 18.55
C LYS A 320 8.07 15.48 17.81
N GLU A 321 8.83 14.59 18.46
CA GLU A 321 9.27 13.30 17.92
C GLU A 321 8.12 12.34 17.57
N LEU A 322 6.89 12.54 18.08
CA LEU A 322 5.72 11.74 17.70
C LEU A 322 5.37 11.90 16.22
N SER A 323 5.48 13.11 15.68
CA SER A 323 5.21 13.38 14.26
C SER A 323 6.46 13.65 13.43
N HIS A 324 7.53 14.18 14.03
CA HIS A 324 8.76 14.55 13.35
C HIS A 324 9.98 13.93 14.06
N GLY A 325 10.39 12.75 13.60
CA GLY A 325 11.49 11.98 14.18
C GLY A 325 12.85 12.21 13.51
N ARG A 326 13.81 11.39 13.93
CA ARG A 326 15.12 11.29 13.26
C ARG A 326 15.01 10.48 11.97
N GLY A 327 15.95 10.71 11.07
CA GLY A 327 16.12 9.89 9.88
C GLY A 327 16.46 8.43 10.22
N LEU A 328 16.17 7.51 9.31
CA LEU A 328 16.50 6.09 9.50
C LEU A 328 17.93 5.74 9.07
N GLY A 329 18.59 6.62 8.31
CA GLY A 329 19.97 6.46 7.81
C GLY A 329 20.21 5.19 7.00
N LYS A 330 19.16 4.70 6.32
CA LYS A 330 19.25 3.52 5.46
C LYS A 330 19.46 4.00 4.02
N SER A 331 20.33 3.32 3.28
CA SER A 331 20.35 3.51 1.82
C SER A 331 19.02 3.06 1.24
N THR A 332 18.62 3.63 0.10
CA THR A 332 17.39 3.29 -0.62
C THR A 332 17.26 1.78 -0.81
N GLU A 333 18.34 1.11 -1.22
CA GLU A 333 18.37 -0.34 -1.42
C GLU A 333 18.09 -1.13 -0.12
N VAL A 334 18.69 -0.73 1.00
CA VAL A 334 18.52 -1.40 2.30
C VAL A 334 17.12 -1.15 2.88
N ALA A 335 16.65 0.09 2.82
CA ALA A 335 15.31 0.44 3.29
C ALA A 335 14.26 -0.39 2.56
N LEU A 336 14.38 -0.45 1.24
CA LEU A 336 13.46 -1.18 0.39
C LEU A 336 13.51 -2.68 0.58
N ARG A 337 14.72 -3.25 0.73
CA ARG A 337 14.92 -4.65 1.13
C ARG A 337 14.12 -5.00 2.37
N GLN A 338 14.20 -4.13 3.37
CA GLN A 338 13.50 -4.30 4.63
C GLN A 338 12.00 -4.12 4.46
N HIS A 339 11.55 -3.09 3.74
CA HIS A 339 10.15 -2.89 3.40
C HIS A 339 9.56 -4.15 2.76
N VAL A 340 10.12 -4.63 1.65
CA VAL A 340 9.67 -5.85 0.98
C VAL A 340 9.69 -7.05 1.92
N SER A 341 10.75 -7.20 2.72
CA SER A 341 10.84 -8.29 3.70
C SER A 341 9.71 -8.23 4.72
N TYR A 342 9.44 -7.07 5.32
CA TYR A 342 8.32 -6.88 6.25
C TYR A 342 6.98 -7.16 5.57
N MET A 343 6.84 -6.69 4.34
CA MET A 343 5.63 -6.84 3.55
C MET A 343 5.33 -8.27 3.15
N LEU A 344 6.33 -9.14 3.00
CA LEU A 344 6.14 -10.54 2.63
C LEU A 344 6.21 -11.48 3.83
N ARG A 345 6.75 -11.01 4.96
CA ARG A 345 6.80 -11.77 6.21
C ARG A 345 5.39 -12.08 6.67
N ASN A 346 5.15 -13.34 7.03
CA ASN A 346 3.88 -13.81 7.62
C ASN A 346 2.64 -13.73 6.70
N LYS A 347 2.81 -13.50 5.39
CA LYS A 347 1.68 -13.49 4.46
C LYS A 347 1.50 -14.83 3.78
N THR A 348 0.25 -15.23 3.61
CA THR A 348 -0.08 -16.38 2.78
C THR A 348 0.07 -16.01 1.31
N CYS A 349 0.30 -17.00 0.46
CA CYS A 349 0.29 -16.84 -0.98
C CYS A 349 -0.55 -17.97 -1.56
N LEU A 350 -1.33 -17.74 -2.60
CA LEU A 350 -2.08 -18.77 -3.32
C LEU A 350 -1.18 -19.90 -3.85
N GLY A 351 0.12 -19.64 -4.03
CA GLY A 351 1.13 -20.68 -4.25
C GLY A 351 1.21 -21.73 -3.14
N ALA A 352 0.92 -21.37 -1.89
CA ALA A 352 0.88 -22.30 -0.75
C ALA A 352 -0.38 -23.19 -0.74
N TYR A 353 -1.46 -22.80 -1.42
CA TYR A 353 -2.65 -23.64 -1.58
C TYR A 353 -2.50 -24.67 -2.71
N THR A 354 -1.58 -24.45 -3.65
CA THR A 354 -1.40 -25.32 -4.84
C THR A 354 -0.04 -26.02 -4.91
N CYS A 355 0.95 -25.59 -4.14
CA CYS A 355 2.29 -26.19 -4.09
C CYS A 355 2.76 -26.20 -2.64
N GLY A 356 2.89 -27.40 -2.03
CA GLY A 356 3.34 -27.57 -0.64
C GLY A 356 4.79 -27.17 -0.39
N ILE A 357 5.11 -25.87 -0.49
CA ILE A 357 6.43 -25.31 -0.25
C ILE A 357 6.35 -24.38 0.96
N THR A 358 7.01 -24.76 2.04
CA THR A 358 7.30 -23.91 3.20
C THR A 358 8.43 -22.93 2.88
N PRO A 359 8.39 -21.68 3.37
CA PRO A 359 9.45 -20.71 3.11
C PRO A 359 10.61 -20.91 4.09
N SER A 360 11.77 -21.33 3.58
CA SER A 360 13.06 -21.12 4.23
C SER A 360 14.01 -20.40 3.26
N THR A 361 14.72 -19.42 3.83
CA THR A 361 15.88 -18.66 3.29
C THR A 361 15.63 -17.49 2.31
N GLY A 362 15.88 -16.28 2.85
CA GLY A 362 16.65 -15.18 2.24
C GLY A 362 16.08 -14.40 1.05
N MET A 363 15.61 -13.16 1.27
CA MET A 363 15.34 -12.18 0.20
C MET A 363 16.26 -10.96 0.32
N PRO A 364 16.74 -10.47 -0.84
CA PRO A 364 16.72 -9.01 -1.14
C PRO A 364 16.63 -8.67 -2.66
N PRO A 365 16.79 -7.39 -3.11
CA PRO A 365 15.85 -6.24 -3.00
C PRO A 365 15.56 -5.59 -4.40
N THR A 366 14.37 -5.06 -4.74
CA THR A 366 13.97 -3.63 -4.69
C THR A 366 12.68 -3.44 -5.58
N LEU A 367 11.66 -2.54 -5.37
CA LEU A 367 11.50 -1.21 -6.05
C LEU A 367 10.16 -0.45 -5.83
N GLN A 368 10.09 0.76 -6.41
CA GLN A 368 8.91 1.41 -7.02
C GLN A 368 8.68 0.92 -8.47
N TRP A 369 7.45 0.63 -8.86
CA TRP A 369 7.17 -0.33 -9.93
C TRP A 369 7.48 0.11 -11.38
N ASP A 370 7.42 1.39 -11.72
CA ASP A 370 7.56 1.82 -13.13
C ASP A 370 9.04 2.08 -13.55
N ASP A 371 9.89 2.58 -12.64
CA ASP A 371 11.35 2.69 -12.84
C ASP A 371 12.09 1.33 -12.67
N LEU A 372 11.43 0.33 -12.04
CA LEU A 372 11.92 -1.04 -11.85
C LEU A 372 12.05 -1.81 -13.16
N TYR A 373 10.98 -1.79 -13.96
CA TYR A 373 10.91 -2.56 -15.20
C TYR A 373 11.95 -2.09 -16.23
N ALA A 374 12.34 -0.81 -16.19
CA ALA A 374 13.34 -0.24 -17.09
C ALA A 374 14.80 -0.51 -16.66
N ASN A 375 15.09 -0.61 -15.35
CA ASN A 375 16.46 -0.76 -14.83
C ASN A 375 16.88 -2.20 -14.47
N LEU A 376 15.95 -3.17 -14.46
CA LEU A 376 16.16 -4.55 -14.01
C LEU A 376 17.05 -5.44 -14.90
N GLU A 377 17.31 -5.04 -16.14
CA GLU A 377 17.99 -5.89 -17.12
C GLU A 377 19.50 -6.05 -16.82
N GLY A 378 20.10 -5.12 -16.05
CA GLY A 378 21.55 -5.08 -15.77
C GLY A 378 22.00 -5.70 -14.43
N ASP A 379 21.32 -5.38 -13.33
CA ASP A 379 21.88 -5.57 -11.98
C ASP A 379 21.40 -6.84 -11.25
N CYS A 380 20.27 -7.43 -11.64
CA CYS A 380 19.70 -8.60 -10.93
C CYS A 380 20.29 -9.96 -11.34
N SER A 381 20.99 -10.10 -12.48
CA SER A 381 21.49 -11.41 -12.93
C SER A 381 22.58 -11.97 -12.01
N LYS A 382 23.43 -11.10 -11.44
CA LYS A 382 24.57 -11.50 -10.59
C LYS A 382 24.16 -11.82 -9.14
N PHE A 383 23.07 -11.23 -8.67
CA PHE A 383 22.64 -11.33 -7.28
C PHE A 383 21.93 -12.67 -6.99
N LEU A 384 21.05 -13.13 -7.88
CA LEU A 384 20.25 -14.35 -7.68
C LEU A 384 21.00 -15.67 -7.91
N GLU A 385 22.09 -15.66 -8.69
CA GLU A 385 22.95 -16.85 -8.89
C GLU A 385 23.63 -17.32 -7.58
N SER A 386 23.73 -16.44 -6.56
CA SER A 386 24.53 -16.70 -5.35
C SER A 386 23.73 -17.10 -4.10
N GLN A 387 22.41 -16.89 -4.06
CA GLN A 387 21.59 -17.04 -2.83
C GLN A 387 20.46 -18.06 -2.94
N LEU A 388 20.09 -18.45 -4.16
CA LEU A 388 19.20 -19.57 -4.41
C LEU A 388 20.00 -20.60 -5.20
N PRO A 389 20.48 -21.71 -4.62
CA PRO A 389 20.76 -22.85 -5.45
C PRO A 389 19.39 -23.23 -6.01
N PHE A 390 19.10 -22.81 -7.26
CA PHE A 390 18.31 -23.67 -8.12
C PHE A 390 19.12 -24.96 -8.16
N THR A 391 18.85 -25.87 -7.23
CA THR A 391 19.30 -27.23 -7.40
C THR A 391 18.77 -27.60 -8.77
N SER A 392 19.68 -27.84 -9.72
CA SER A 392 19.28 -28.49 -10.93
C SER A 392 18.63 -29.77 -10.44
N ILE A 393 17.32 -29.88 -10.57
CA ILE A 393 16.69 -31.20 -10.55
C ILE A 393 17.41 -31.89 -11.69
N ALA A 394 18.30 -32.80 -11.30
CA ALA A 394 19.19 -33.50 -12.20
C ALA A 394 18.36 -34.01 -13.37
N LYS A 395 18.88 -33.80 -14.59
CA LYS A 395 18.39 -34.42 -15.81
C LYS A 395 17.91 -35.84 -15.52
N ARG A 396 16.59 -36.01 -15.50
CA ARG A 396 15.94 -37.27 -15.81
C ARG A 396 14.86 -36.87 -16.79
N PHE A 397 15.26 -36.81 -18.05
CA PHE A 397 14.70 -37.59 -19.15
C PHE A 397 15.57 -37.20 -20.36
N GLU A 398 16.59 -38.01 -20.61
CA GLU A 398 17.05 -38.17 -21.99
C GLU A 398 15.92 -38.89 -22.72
N VAL A 399 15.54 -38.36 -23.88
CA VAL A 399 14.78 -39.11 -24.87
C VAL A 399 15.61 -39.08 -26.15
N VAL A 400 15.83 -40.30 -26.65
CA VAL A 400 16.49 -40.71 -27.89
C VAL A 400 15.93 -39.99 -29.11
#